data_AF-A0A2V9U017-F1
#
_entry.id   AF-A0A2V9U017-F1
#
_cell.length_a   1.000
_cell.length_b   1.000
_cell.length_c   1.000
_cell.angle_alpha   90.00
_cell.angle_beta   90.00
_cell.angle_gamma   90.00
#
_symmetry.space_group_name_H-M   'P 1'
#
loop_
_entity.id
_entity.type
_entity.pdbx_description
1 polymer ?
#
loop_
_entity_poly.entity_id
_entity_poly.type
_entity_poly.pdbx_seq_one_letter_code
_entity_poly.pdbx_strand_id
1 'polypeptide(L)'
;MLEISSVEAGLQTVGWLKGGIRAERVVELAADRSVEVVPLSRYVSGESRPNGLILGFAAVDPRELRRGVEELAKILHRKNQE
;
A
#
# COMPACT_ATOMS: atom_id res chain seq x y z
N MET A 1 8.86 6.34 -2.59
CA MET A 1 9.17 4.90 -2.75
C MET A 1 8.70 4.11 -1.51
N LEU A 2 8.30 2.85 -1.68
CA LEU A 2 7.67 2.01 -0.66
C LEU A 2 8.68 1.07 0.02
N GLU A 3 8.65 0.95 1.35
CA GLU A 3 9.42 -0.02 2.12
C GLU A 3 8.48 -1.04 2.77
N ILE A 4 8.72 -2.33 2.56
CA ILE A 4 7.85 -3.40 3.07
C ILE A 4 8.43 -3.94 4.38
N SER A 5 7.60 -3.98 5.44
CA SER A 5 7.97 -4.66 6.67
C SER A 5 8.06 -6.17 6.46
N SER A 6 9.11 -6.78 6.98
CA SER A 6 9.24 -8.24 7.03
C SER A 6 8.17 -8.83 7.94
N VAL A 7 7.57 -9.95 7.52
CA VAL A 7 6.65 -10.74 8.33
C VAL A 7 7.04 -12.22 8.24
N GLU A 8 7.04 -12.92 9.36
CA GLU A 8 7.31 -14.37 9.38
C GLU A 8 6.05 -15.19 9.07
N ALA A 9 4.89 -14.68 9.50
CA ALA A 9 3.57 -15.27 9.29
C ALA A 9 2.48 -14.18 9.39
N GLY A 10 1.25 -14.53 9.03
CA GLY A 10 0.08 -13.65 9.16
C GLY A 10 -0.70 -13.51 7.87
N LEU A 11 -1.55 -12.48 7.81
CA LEU A 11 -2.47 -12.25 6.69
C LEU A 11 -2.17 -10.98 5.90
N GLN A 12 -1.30 -10.12 6.46
CA GLN A 12 -1.02 -8.77 5.96
C GLN A 12 0.37 -8.30 6.38
N THR A 13 0.92 -7.32 5.66
CA THR A 13 2.12 -6.57 6.07
C THR A 13 1.90 -5.07 5.88
N VAL A 14 2.80 -4.24 6.42
CA VAL A 14 2.81 -2.80 6.25
C VAL A 14 3.79 -2.41 5.14
N GLY A 15 3.33 -1.56 4.23
CA GLY A 15 4.17 -0.83 3.29
C GLY A 15 4.29 0.64 3.68
N TRP A 16 5.50 1.10 4.02
CA TRP A 16 5.80 2.46 4.44
C TRP A 16 6.10 3.36 3.24
N LEU A 17 5.36 4.46 3.11
CA LEU A 17 5.47 5.39 1.99
C LEU A 17 6.48 6.50 2.29
N LYS A 18 7.50 6.62 1.45
CA LYS A 18 8.54 7.68 1.51
C LYS A 18 8.29 8.77 0.47
N GLY A 19 8.83 9.96 0.73
CA GLY A 19 8.94 11.05 -0.24
C GLY A 19 7.64 11.81 -0.48
N GLY A 20 6.90 12.15 0.58
CA GLY A 20 5.68 12.98 0.49
C GLY A 20 4.46 12.31 -0.16
N ILE A 21 4.58 11.05 -0.58
CA ILE A 21 3.47 10.28 -1.15
C ILE A 21 2.39 10.07 -0.09
N ARG A 22 1.18 10.60 -0.29
CA ARG A 22 0.07 10.43 0.66
C ARG A 22 -0.61 9.07 0.50
N ALA A 23 -0.73 8.30 1.58
CA ALA A 23 -1.37 6.99 1.59
C ALA A 23 -2.79 7.02 1.02
N GLU A 24 -3.60 8.00 1.40
CA GLU A 24 -4.98 8.15 0.94
C GLU A 24 -5.07 8.30 -0.57
N ARG A 25 -4.13 9.03 -1.18
CA ARG A 25 -4.08 9.17 -2.64
C ARG A 25 -3.67 7.88 -3.33
N VAL A 26 -2.80 7.08 -2.72
CA VAL A 26 -2.42 5.77 -3.28
C VAL A 26 -3.62 4.83 -3.25
N VAL A 27 -4.42 4.84 -2.18
CA VAL A 27 -5.64 4.03 -2.04
C VAL A 27 -6.65 4.37 -3.14
N GLU A 28 -6.91 5.66 -3.39
CA GLU A 28 -7.79 6.11 -4.48
C GLU A 28 -7.31 5.57 -5.85
N LEU A 29 -6.04 5.78 -6.18
CA LEU A 29 -5.47 5.37 -7.47
C LEU A 29 -5.38 3.85 -7.63
N ALA A 30 -5.23 3.11 -6.54
CA ALA A 30 -5.22 1.66 -6.52
C ALA A 30 -6.63 1.09 -6.76
N ALA A 31 -7.65 1.70 -6.16
CA ALA A 31 -9.05 1.31 -6.37
C ALA A 31 -9.47 1.44 -7.85
N ASP A 32 -9.05 2.51 -8.53
CA ASP A 32 -9.28 2.71 -9.98
C ASP A 32 -8.67 1.59 -10.84
N ARG A 33 -7.69 0.84 -10.30
CA ARG A 33 -6.98 -0.26 -10.96
C ARG A 33 -7.39 -1.64 -10.41
N SER A 34 -8.50 -1.71 -9.66
CA SER A 34 -8.97 -2.94 -9.01
C SER A 34 -7.92 -3.57 -8.10
N VAL A 35 -7.21 -2.74 -7.33
CA VAL A 35 -6.28 -3.14 -6.27
C VAL A 35 -6.75 -2.54 -4.95
N GLU A 36 -7.06 -3.39 -3.99
CA GLU A 36 -7.49 -2.97 -2.66
C GLU A 36 -6.27 -2.87 -1.71
N VAL A 37 -6.09 -1.70 -1.11
CA VAL A 37 -5.16 -1.44 -0.01
C VAL A 37 -5.82 -0.50 0.99
N VAL A 38 -5.41 -0.55 2.25
CA VAL A 38 -6.00 0.29 3.31
C VAL A 38 -4.95 1.26 3.84
N PRO A 39 -5.25 2.56 4.04
CA PRO A 39 -4.26 3.44 4.66
C PRO A 39 -4.11 3.08 6.13
N LEU A 40 -2.87 2.93 6.59
CA LEU A 40 -2.53 2.56 7.97
C LEU A 40 -3.16 3.50 9.00
N SER A 41 -3.37 4.78 8.62
CA SER A 41 -4.01 5.82 9.41
C SER A 41 -5.42 5.47 9.89
N ARG A 42 -6.11 4.46 9.31
CA ARG A 42 -7.39 3.94 9.82
C ARG A 42 -7.28 3.11 11.09
N TYR A 43 -6.10 2.57 11.39
CA TYR A 43 -5.85 1.70 12.55
C TYR A 43 -5.11 2.41 13.69
N VAL A 44 -4.95 3.73 13.60
CA VAL A 44 -4.20 4.52 14.57
C VAL A 44 -5.14 5.38 15.40
N SER A 45 -4.91 5.35 16.72
CA SER A 45 -5.55 6.25 17.68
C SER A 45 -4.61 7.42 17.98
N GLY A 46 -5.14 8.64 17.97
CA GLY A 46 -4.38 9.88 18.27
C GLY A 46 -4.11 10.75 17.04
N GLU A 47 -3.33 11.82 17.25
CA GLU A 47 -3.09 12.85 16.23
C GLU A 47 -2.06 12.45 15.17
N SER A 48 -1.13 11.55 15.51
CA SER A 48 -0.12 11.06 14.57
C SER A 48 -0.74 10.16 13.51
N ARG A 49 -0.53 10.49 12.23
CA ARG A 49 -1.01 9.69 11.10
C ARG A 49 0.20 9.14 10.33
N PRO A 50 0.66 7.91 10.66
CA PRO A 50 1.77 7.31 9.95
C PRO A 50 1.42 7.11 8.47
N ASN A 51 2.39 7.38 7.62
CA ASN A 51 2.23 7.29 6.18
C ASN A 51 2.55 5.88 5.68
N GLY A 52 1.56 4.99 5.79
CA GLY A 52 1.70 3.58 5.41
C GLY A 52 0.43 3.00 4.81
N LEU A 53 0.58 1.84 4.18
CA LEU A 53 -0.49 1.03 3.62
C LEU A 53 -0.48 -0.34 4.31
N ILE A 54 -1.66 -0.83 4.66
CA ILE A 54 -1.89 -2.23 4.97
C ILE A 54 -2.06 -2.99 3.65
N LEU A 55 -1.25 -4.03 3.49
CA LEU A 55 -1.22 -4.90 2.31
C LEU A 55 -1.64 -6.31 2.74
N GLY A 56 -2.89 -6.68 2.47
CA GLY A 56 -3.40 -8.03 2.70
C GLY A 56 -2.94 -8.99 1.60
N PHE A 57 -2.54 -10.20 1.97
CA PHE A 57 -2.08 -11.22 1.02
C PHE A 57 -2.72 -12.60 1.21
N ALA A 58 -3.33 -12.90 2.37
CA ALA A 58 -3.80 -14.26 2.67
C ALA A 58 -4.92 -14.78 1.76
N ALA A 59 -5.80 -13.90 1.29
CA ALA A 59 -6.95 -14.26 0.45
C ALA A 59 -6.73 -13.96 -1.04
N VAL A 60 -5.49 -13.68 -1.45
CA VAL A 60 -5.16 -13.27 -2.82
C VAL A 60 -4.34 -14.38 -3.48
N ASP A 61 -4.78 -14.87 -4.64
CA ASP A 61 -4.01 -15.88 -5.35
C ASP A 61 -2.70 -15.30 -5.92
N PRO A 62 -1.67 -16.13 -6.18
CA PRO A 62 -0.35 -15.65 -6.58
C PRO A 62 -0.29 -14.86 -7.90
N ARG A 63 -1.26 -15.02 -8.80
CA ARG A 63 -1.33 -14.26 -10.06
C ARG A 63 -1.89 -12.87 -9.79
N GLU A 64 -2.99 -12.78 -9.04
CA GLU A 64 -3.59 -11.49 -8.68
C GLU A 64 -2.71 -10.69 -7.72
N LEU A 65 -1.95 -11.36 -6.84
CA LEU A 65 -0.98 -10.70 -5.96
C LEU A 65 0.14 -10.03 -6.78
N ARG A 66 0.69 -10.73 -7.78
CA ARG A 66 1.69 -10.15 -8.70
C ARG A 66 1.14 -8.96 -9.48
N ARG A 67 -0.05 -9.12 -10.08
CA ARG A 67 -0.74 -8.05 -10.79
C ARG A 67 -0.94 -6.83 -9.91
N GLY A 68 -1.42 -7.02 -8.68
CA GLY A 68 -1.67 -5.94 -7.73
C GLY A 68 -0.40 -5.18 -7.35
N VAL A 69 0.69 -5.90 -7.09
CA VAL A 69 2.00 -5.29 -6.82
C VAL A 69 2.52 -4.48 -8.01
N GLU A 70 2.36 -4.98 -9.23
CA GLU A 70 2.76 -4.25 -10.45
C GLU A 70 1.96 -2.97 -10.66
N GLU A 71 0.65 -2.99 -10.43
CA GLU A 71 -0.19 -1.79 -10.50
C GLU A 71 0.16 -0.77 -9.41
N LEU A 72 0.43 -1.22 -8.18
CA LEU A 72 0.95 -0.35 -7.12
C LEU A 72 2.30 0.27 -7.50
N ALA A 73 3.20 -0.50 -8.11
CA ALA A 73 4.48 0.02 -8.57
C ALA A 73 4.27 1.13 -9.63
N LYS A 74 3.36 0.96 -10.58
CA LYS A 74 3.04 2.00 -11.59
C LYS A 74 2.54 3.30 -10.95
N ILE A 75 1.66 3.19 -9.94
CA ILE A 75 1.15 4.35 -9.19
C ILE A 75 2.31 5.09 -8.50
N LEU A 76 3.18 4.35 -7.82
CA LEU A 76 4.25 4.91 -7.00
C LEU A 76 5.40 5.52 -7.81
N HIS A 77 5.66 5.02 -9.03
CA HIS A 77 6.69 5.59 -9.91
C HIS A 77 6.25 6.90 -10.55
N ARG A 78 4.98 7.01 -10.96
CA ARG A 78 4.44 8.22 -11.62
C ARG A 78 4.50 9.45 -10.70
N LYS A 79 4.40 9.25 -9.38
CA LYS A 79 4.40 10.33 -8.38
C LYS A 79 5.79 10.86 -8.00
N ASN A 80 6.87 10.21 -8.42
CA ASN A 80 8.24 10.73 -8.21
C ASN A 80 8.72 11.63 -9.36
N GLN A 81 7.84 11.97 -10.33
CA GLN A 81 8.17 12.79 -11.51
C GLN A 81 7.37 14.11 -11.59
N GLU A 82 6.60 14.43 -10.56
CA GLU A 82 5.94 15.73 -10.34
C GLU A 82 6.60 16.42 -9.14
#